data_AF-A0AB32UP51-F1
#
_entry.id   AF-A0AB32UP51-F1
#
_cell.length_a   1.000
_cell.length_b   1.000
_cell.length_c   1.000
_cell.angle_alpha   90.00
_cell.angle_beta   90.00
_cell.angle_gamma   90.00
#
_symmetry.space_group_name_H-M   'P 1'
#
loop_
_entity.id
_entity.type
_entity.pdbx_description
1 polymer ?
#
loop_
_entity_poly.entity_id
_entity_poly.type
_entity_poly.pdbx_seq_one_letter_code
_entity_poly.pdbx_strand_id
1 'polypeptide(L)'
;MASSNPKLSVLLFTIFFSSTFALNTSSTTSLNSNLSSIRSFCETTPYPDACFDSLKLSISINISPNILSYLLQTLQSALSEAGKLTNLFSNGGRANIVEKQRGTMKDCKDLHQITLSSLQKSVSRIRSGDSRKLADARAYLSAALTNKNTCLEGLDSASGPLKPILVKSLISTYKHVSNSLSMLPKSGSKKGHRNRRLLGFPSWLSRKARRILHSTDDEYDPTEVLTVAADGTGNFSTISDAIKFAPNNSNDRIIVNVREGIYEENVEIPSYKTNIVLLGDGSDVTFITGNRSVFDGWTTFRSATVAVSGEGFLARDITIENSAGPEKHQAVALRVNADFAALYRCTIDGYQDTLYAHSFRQFYRKCDIYGTIDYIFGNAAVVFQACNIISRMPMRGQFTVIAAQSRDSPDENTGISIQNCSVLATDELYGNSSSVKSYLGRPWRLYSTTVYLESYIDDFIDPTGWTKWSGDQGLDTLYYGEYNNYGPGSGTDNRVTWPGYHIMDYDSAYNFTVSEFITGEAWLDSTSFPYDEGI
;
A
#
# COMPACT_ATOMS: atom_id res chain seq x y z
N MET A 1 -1.55 109.36 -28.34
CA MET A 1 -0.13 109.45 -27.90
C MET A 1 -0.10 109.12 -26.42
N ALA A 2 0.29 107.91 -26.04
CA ALA A 2 1.66 107.36 -26.00
C ALA A 2 2.28 107.54 -24.61
N SER A 3 3.00 106.48 -24.22
CA SER A 3 3.94 106.38 -23.09
C SER A 3 3.28 106.30 -21.70
N SER A 4 3.82 105.64 -20.68
CA SER A 4 4.97 104.72 -20.54
C SER A 4 5.03 104.30 -19.05
N ASN A 5 5.43 103.04 -18.78
CA ASN A 5 6.01 102.45 -17.55
C ASN A 5 5.33 102.71 -16.17
N PRO A 6 5.19 101.68 -15.29
CA PRO A 6 6.36 101.06 -14.61
C PRO A 6 6.22 99.59 -14.09
N LYS A 7 7.34 99.06 -13.54
CA LYS A 7 7.55 98.06 -12.45
C LYS A 7 6.83 96.67 -12.43
N LEU A 8 7.63 95.66 -12.03
CA LEU A 8 7.37 94.59 -11.01
C LEU A 8 7.35 93.11 -11.47
N SER A 9 8.07 92.29 -10.68
CA SER A 9 7.82 90.89 -10.26
C SER A 9 8.20 89.67 -11.13
N VAL A 10 9.07 88.84 -10.54
CA VAL A 10 9.06 87.36 -10.35
C VAL A 10 8.52 86.46 -11.48
N LEU A 11 9.34 85.53 -12.00
CA LEU A 11 9.09 84.07 -11.91
C LEU A 11 10.29 83.21 -12.40
N LEU A 12 10.43 82.04 -11.75
CA LEU A 12 11.26 80.88 -12.09
C LEU A 12 11.05 80.39 -13.54
N PHE A 13 12.05 79.72 -14.14
CA PHE A 13 11.92 78.33 -14.67
C PHE A 13 13.25 77.75 -15.22
N THR A 14 13.56 76.52 -14.78
CA THR A 14 14.20 75.37 -15.46
C THR A 14 15.52 75.48 -16.25
N ILE A 15 16.44 74.54 -15.99
CA ILE A 15 16.73 73.34 -16.82
C ILE A 15 17.60 72.38 -15.99
N PHE A 16 17.13 71.15 -15.75
CA PHE A 16 17.95 70.03 -15.28
C PHE A 16 17.93 68.91 -16.33
N PHE A 17 19.12 68.45 -16.68
CA PHE A 17 19.38 67.41 -17.66
C PHE A 17 18.72 66.08 -17.31
N SER A 18 18.08 65.46 -18.31
CA SER A 18 17.58 64.09 -18.26
C SER A 18 18.66 63.14 -18.80
N SER A 19 19.14 62.22 -17.97
CA SER A 19 19.89 61.04 -18.41
C SER A 19 19.30 59.81 -17.72
N THR A 20 18.41 59.15 -18.48
CA THR A 20 18.11 57.71 -18.50
C THR A 20 18.67 56.83 -17.37
N PHE A 21 17.82 56.47 -16.42
CA PHE A 21 17.90 55.21 -15.67
C PHE A 21 16.86 54.23 -16.23
N ALA A 22 17.31 53.29 -17.07
CA ALA A 22 16.55 52.13 -17.50
C ALA A 22 17.28 50.87 -17.04
N LEU A 23 17.23 50.57 -15.73
CA LEU A 23 17.83 49.36 -15.14
C LEU A 23 17.02 48.97 -13.89
N ASN A 24 15.99 48.12 -14.05
CA ASN A 24 15.53 47.06 -13.11
C ASN A 24 14.17 46.38 -13.42
N THR A 25 13.59 46.50 -14.61
CA THR A 25 12.27 45.90 -14.93
C THR A 25 12.30 44.43 -15.35
N SER A 26 13.47 43.86 -15.68
CA SER A 26 13.55 42.48 -16.21
C SER A 26 13.53 41.37 -15.14
N SER A 27 14.00 41.65 -13.92
CA SER A 27 14.05 40.63 -12.85
C SER A 27 12.67 40.39 -12.22
N THR A 28 11.89 41.44 -11.98
CA THR A 28 10.54 41.36 -11.39
C THR A 28 9.52 40.72 -12.33
N THR A 29 9.63 40.97 -13.65
CA THR A 29 8.77 40.34 -14.67
C THR A 29 9.03 38.85 -14.80
N SER A 30 10.31 38.42 -14.80
CA SER A 30 10.67 36.99 -14.82
C SER A 30 10.20 36.24 -13.57
N LEU A 31 10.36 36.83 -12.38
CA LEU A 31 9.93 36.23 -11.11
C LEU A 31 8.40 36.07 -11.04
N ASN A 32 7.66 37.09 -11.47
CA ASN A 32 6.19 37.04 -11.54
C ASN A 32 5.69 36.00 -12.56
N SER A 33 6.38 35.84 -13.69
CA SER A 33 6.03 34.80 -14.69
C SER A 33 6.30 33.37 -14.22
N ASN A 34 7.33 33.16 -13.40
CA ASN A 34 7.61 31.86 -12.79
C ASN A 34 6.59 31.52 -11.70
N LEU A 35 6.20 32.50 -10.88
CA LEU A 35 5.17 32.32 -9.86
C LEU A 35 3.80 31.98 -10.45
N SER A 36 3.39 32.63 -11.55
CA SER A 36 2.14 32.32 -12.23
C SER A 36 2.16 30.91 -12.85
N SER A 37 3.28 30.52 -13.46
CA SER A 37 3.46 29.18 -14.04
C SER A 37 3.39 28.08 -12.99
N ILE A 38 4.02 28.27 -11.83
CA ILE A 38 3.95 27.34 -10.69
C ILE A 38 2.53 27.23 -10.16
N ARG A 39 1.80 28.35 -10.05
CA ARG A 39 0.41 28.34 -9.60
C ARG A 39 -0.48 27.54 -10.53
N SER A 40 -0.40 27.79 -11.84
CA SER A 40 -1.17 27.05 -12.84
C SER A 40 -0.82 25.56 -12.83
N PHE A 41 0.44 25.18 -12.64
CA PHE A 41 0.81 23.78 -12.48
C PHE A 41 0.16 23.14 -11.24
N CYS A 42 0.25 23.81 -10.09
CA CYS A 42 -0.27 23.30 -8.82
C CYS A 42 -1.80 23.18 -8.75
N GLU A 43 -2.55 23.91 -9.57
CA GLU A 43 -4.02 23.80 -9.67
C GLU A 43 -4.50 22.38 -10.03
N THR A 44 -3.65 21.60 -10.70
CA THR A 44 -3.95 20.21 -11.08
C THR A 44 -3.64 19.18 -9.99
N THR A 45 -3.08 19.62 -8.85
CA THR A 45 -2.69 18.73 -7.75
C THR A 45 -3.80 18.62 -6.70
N PRO A 46 -3.87 17.52 -5.91
CA PRO A 46 -4.86 17.37 -4.85
C PRO A 46 -4.83 18.46 -3.78
N TYR A 47 -3.67 19.07 -3.53
CA TYR A 47 -3.49 20.16 -2.57
C TYR A 47 -2.72 21.34 -3.18
N PRO A 48 -3.38 22.21 -3.97
CA PRO A 48 -2.72 23.27 -4.74
C PRO A 48 -1.89 24.23 -3.88
N ASP A 49 -2.40 24.64 -2.70
CA ASP A 49 -1.68 25.56 -1.81
C ASP A 49 -0.38 24.94 -1.27
N ALA A 50 -0.44 23.68 -0.84
CA ALA A 50 0.74 22.96 -0.34
C ALA A 50 1.78 22.72 -1.46
N CYS A 51 1.31 22.49 -2.70
CA CYS A 51 2.17 22.41 -3.88
C CYS A 51 2.86 23.76 -4.12
N PHE A 52 2.10 24.85 -4.18
CA PHE A 52 2.61 26.19 -4.45
C PHE A 52 3.62 26.62 -3.40
N ASP A 53 3.34 26.36 -2.12
CA ASP A 53 4.24 26.66 -1.01
C ASP A 53 5.54 25.85 -1.04
N SER A 54 5.50 24.62 -1.56
CA SER A 54 6.71 23.79 -1.76
C SER A 54 7.57 24.34 -2.89
N LEU A 55 6.94 24.76 -4.00
CA LEU A 55 7.62 25.15 -5.22
C LEU A 55 8.09 26.61 -5.22
N LYS A 56 7.42 27.53 -4.51
CA LYS A 56 7.85 28.94 -4.45
C LYS A 56 9.28 29.12 -3.93
N LEU A 57 9.74 28.19 -3.08
CA LEU A 57 11.10 28.19 -2.55
C LEU A 57 12.16 27.79 -3.61
N SER A 58 11.76 27.05 -4.65
CA SER A 58 12.66 26.62 -5.74
C SER A 58 13.01 27.73 -6.73
N ILE A 59 12.20 28.79 -6.78
CA ILE A 59 12.41 29.97 -7.64
C ILE A 59 13.73 30.68 -7.31
N SER A 60 14.19 30.56 -6.06
CA SER A 60 15.47 31.07 -5.57
C SER A 60 16.71 30.45 -6.24
N ILE A 61 16.56 29.33 -6.97
CA ILE A 61 17.67 28.48 -7.45
C ILE A 61 17.80 28.49 -8.99
N ASN A 62 16.96 29.24 -9.71
CA ASN A 62 17.03 29.41 -11.18
C ASN A 62 17.04 28.08 -11.96
N ILE A 63 16.27 27.09 -11.49
CA ILE A 63 16.10 25.79 -12.16
C ILE A 63 15.11 25.96 -13.32
N SER A 64 15.46 25.48 -14.51
CA SER A 64 14.54 25.44 -15.65
C SER A 64 13.31 24.57 -15.30
N PRO A 65 12.10 25.12 -15.31
CA PRO A 65 10.92 24.43 -14.79
C PRO A 65 10.57 23.22 -15.68
N ASN A 66 10.70 22.03 -15.11
CA ASN A 66 10.15 20.79 -15.67
C ASN A 66 9.49 19.93 -14.59
N ILE A 67 8.59 19.03 -14.99
CA ILE A 67 7.77 18.23 -14.06
C ILE A 67 8.64 17.44 -13.06
N LEU A 68 9.79 16.90 -13.49
CA LEU A 68 10.69 16.15 -12.60
C LEU A 68 11.31 17.05 -11.52
N SER A 69 11.70 18.29 -11.86
CA SER A 69 12.20 19.25 -10.88
C SER A 69 11.15 19.63 -9.84
N TYR A 70 9.90 19.83 -10.26
CA TYR A 70 8.79 20.12 -9.36
C TYR A 70 8.47 18.94 -8.45
N LEU A 71 8.37 17.74 -9.02
CA LEU A 71 8.19 16.50 -8.27
C LEU A 71 9.29 16.30 -7.22
N LEU A 72 10.56 16.45 -7.60
CA LEU A 72 11.68 16.30 -6.66
C LEU A 72 11.62 17.34 -5.54
N GLN A 73 11.24 18.58 -5.85
CA GLN A 73 11.11 19.64 -4.84
C GLN A 73 9.94 19.37 -3.89
N THR A 74 8.77 18.99 -4.39
CA THR A 74 7.62 18.63 -3.56
C THR A 74 7.93 17.43 -2.67
N LEU A 75 8.67 16.44 -3.18
CA LEU A 75 9.10 15.28 -2.40
C LEU A 75 10.14 15.64 -1.34
N GLN A 76 11.04 16.58 -1.62
CA GLN A 76 11.96 17.13 -0.60
C GLN A 76 11.21 17.87 0.51
N SER A 77 10.17 18.63 0.17
CA SER A 77 9.28 19.24 1.15
C SER A 77 8.57 18.19 2.00
N ALA A 78 8.08 17.10 1.38
CA ALA A 78 7.49 15.98 2.10
C ALA A 78 8.47 15.34 3.09
N LEU A 79 9.72 15.11 2.69
CA LEU A 79 10.79 14.59 3.57
C LEU A 79 11.09 15.54 4.74
N SER A 80 11.14 16.85 4.48
CA SER A 80 11.36 17.87 5.52
C SER A 80 10.22 17.86 6.54
N GLU A 81 8.95 17.90 6.10
CA GLU A 81 7.80 17.84 7.01
C GLU A 81 7.73 16.50 7.77
N ALA A 82 8.03 15.39 7.09
CA ALA A 82 8.10 14.09 7.73
C ALA A 82 9.20 14.02 8.80
N GLY A 83 10.33 14.70 8.60
CA GLY A 83 11.38 14.86 9.61
C GLY A 83 10.91 15.64 10.84
N LYS A 84 10.11 16.70 10.66
CA LYS A 84 9.48 17.44 11.77
C LYS A 84 8.50 16.56 12.55
N LEU A 85 7.72 15.74 11.83
CA LEU A 85 6.79 14.79 12.45
C LEU A 85 7.53 13.71 13.26
N THR A 86 8.72 13.27 12.84
CA THR A 86 9.59 12.39 13.65
C THR A 86 9.92 13.02 14.99
N ASN A 87 10.29 14.31 15.00
CA ASN A 87 10.58 15.02 16.24
C ASN A 87 9.34 15.11 17.14
N LEU A 88 8.13 15.26 16.56
CA LEU A 88 6.88 15.23 17.33
C LEU A 88 6.64 13.86 17.96
N PHE A 89 6.90 12.77 17.25
CA PHE A 89 6.79 11.41 17.79
C PHE A 89 7.84 11.10 18.87
N SER A 90 9.05 11.66 18.76
CA SER A 90 10.13 11.50 19.73
C SER A 90 9.95 12.37 20.98
N ASN A 91 9.65 13.66 20.80
CA ASN A 91 9.51 14.63 21.89
C ASN A 91 8.14 14.53 22.60
N GLY A 92 7.10 14.10 21.90
CA GLY A 92 5.78 13.82 22.48
C GLY A 92 5.69 12.46 23.20
N GLY A 93 6.79 11.70 23.26
CA GLY A 93 6.81 10.28 23.57
C GLY A 93 6.44 9.85 24.99
N ARG A 94 6.10 10.75 25.93
CA ARG A 94 5.71 10.36 27.31
C ARG A 94 4.61 11.19 27.99
N ALA A 95 3.91 12.09 27.30
CA ALA A 95 2.73 12.71 27.89
C ALA A 95 1.72 13.10 26.82
N ASN A 96 0.45 12.70 27.01
CA ASN A 96 -0.78 13.31 26.47
C ASN A 96 -1.53 12.65 25.30
N ILE A 97 -1.21 11.42 24.89
CA ILE A 97 -2.15 10.57 24.13
C ILE A 97 -2.62 9.44 25.04
N VAL A 98 -3.94 9.32 25.22
CA VAL A 98 -4.59 8.20 25.90
C VAL A 98 -5.10 7.26 24.83
N GLU A 99 -4.44 6.10 24.73
CA GLU A 99 -4.80 5.06 23.77
C GLU A 99 -5.98 4.24 24.29
N LYS A 100 -7.03 4.09 23.46
CA LYS A 100 -8.11 3.14 23.75
C LYS A 100 -7.71 1.72 23.39
N GLN A 101 -7.00 1.56 22.28
CA GLN A 101 -6.43 0.31 21.82
C GLN A 101 -4.91 0.30 22.02
N ARG A 102 -4.40 -0.82 22.52
CA ARG A 102 -2.99 -1.05 22.79
C ARG A 102 -2.18 -0.91 21.50
N GLY A 103 -1.23 0.03 21.51
CA GLY A 103 -0.22 0.15 20.47
C GLY A 103 -0.54 1.13 19.35
N THR A 104 -1.62 1.92 19.46
CA THR A 104 -1.98 2.98 18.50
C THR A 104 -0.79 3.89 18.13
N MET A 105 -0.06 4.41 19.12
CA MET A 105 1.09 5.29 18.92
C MET A 105 2.31 4.54 18.41
N LYS A 106 2.44 3.25 18.76
CA LYS A 106 3.51 2.41 18.21
C LYS A 106 3.26 2.16 16.72
N ASP A 107 2.01 1.92 16.32
CA ASP A 107 1.62 1.80 14.91
C ASP A 107 1.98 3.05 14.13
N CYS A 108 1.55 4.21 14.62
CA CYS A 108 1.90 5.49 14.00
C CYS A 108 3.42 5.69 13.85
N LYS A 109 4.22 5.32 14.86
CA LYS A 109 5.68 5.45 14.81
C LYS A 109 6.32 4.51 13.78
N ASP A 110 5.90 3.25 13.76
CA ASP A 110 6.46 2.24 12.86
C ASP A 110 6.09 2.53 11.41
N LEU A 111 4.81 2.85 11.17
CA LEU A 111 4.29 3.25 9.86
C LEU A 111 4.97 4.53 9.36
N HIS A 112 5.23 5.51 10.24
CA HIS A 112 5.97 6.72 9.88
C HIS A 112 7.43 6.44 9.50
N GLN A 113 8.11 5.53 10.20
CA GLN A 113 9.47 5.12 9.85
C GLN A 113 9.52 4.44 8.48
N ILE A 114 8.55 3.58 8.17
CA ILE A 114 8.41 2.97 6.84
C ILE A 114 8.13 4.04 5.78
N THR A 115 7.29 5.03 6.07
CA THR A 115 7.06 6.18 5.18
C THR A 115 8.35 6.93 4.89
N LEU A 116 9.16 7.27 5.90
CA LEU A 116 10.42 7.97 5.68
C LEU A 116 11.37 7.22 4.74
N SER A 117 11.51 5.90 4.94
CA SER A 117 12.29 5.06 4.05
C SER A 117 11.73 5.08 2.62
N SER A 118 10.41 4.98 2.48
CA SER A 118 9.70 5.00 1.19
C SER A 118 9.88 6.32 0.44
N LEU A 119 9.82 7.46 1.15
CA LEU A 119 10.08 8.78 0.57
C LEU A 119 11.54 8.92 0.11
N GLN A 120 12.51 8.46 0.91
CA GLN A 120 13.94 8.48 0.55
C GLN A 120 14.23 7.61 -0.67
N LYS A 121 13.67 6.39 -0.71
CA LYS A 121 13.77 5.50 -1.89
C LYS A 121 13.17 6.18 -3.12
N SER A 122 12.00 6.80 -2.99
CA SER A 122 11.32 7.51 -4.09
C SER A 122 12.19 8.61 -4.72
N VAL A 123 12.95 9.37 -3.93
CA VAL A 123 13.89 10.39 -4.47
C VAL A 123 14.90 9.75 -5.42
N SER A 124 15.51 8.63 -5.03
CA SER A 124 16.50 7.94 -5.86
C SER A 124 15.89 7.37 -7.14
N ARG A 125 14.64 6.89 -7.06
CA ARG A 125 13.90 6.33 -8.19
C ARG A 125 13.52 7.42 -9.19
N ILE A 126 12.99 8.56 -8.72
CA ILE A 126 12.58 9.68 -9.57
C ILE A 126 13.78 10.30 -10.29
N ARG A 127 14.91 10.48 -9.59
CA ARG A 127 16.14 11.04 -10.20
C ARG A 127 16.66 10.23 -11.39
N SER A 128 16.36 8.94 -11.44
CA SER A 128 16.78 8.09 -12.55
C SER A 128 16.01 8.32 -13.85
N GLY A 129 14.78 8.85 -13.76
CA GLY A 129 13.87 9.05 -14.90
C GLY A 129 13.36 7.78 -15.60
N ASP A 130 13.78 6.57 -15.17
CA ASP A 130 13.33 5.31 -15.78
C ASP A 130 11.87 5.01 -15.41
N SER A 131 11.05 4.71 -16.41
CA SER A 131 9.63 4.34 -16.26
C SER A 131 9.36 3.30 -15.16
N ARG A 132 10.19 2.25 -15.06
CA ARG A 132 10.05 1.22 -14.02
C ARG A 132 10.33 1.77 -12.64
N LYS A 133 11.38 2.58 -12.50
CA LYS A 133 11.71 3.23 -11.23
C LYS A 133 10.63 4.24 -10.84
N LEU A 134 10.00 4.93 -11.78
CA LEU A 134 8.84 5.78 -11.50
C LEU A 134 7.63 4.98 -11.00
N ALA A 135 7.42 3.75 -11.50
CA ALA A 135 6.42 2.84 -10.95
C ALA A 135 6.76 2.41 -9.51
N ASP A 136 8.02 2.11 -9.20
CA ASP A 136 8.46 1.86 -7.81
C ASP A 136 8.20 3.08 -6.91
N ALA A 137 8.51 4.29 -7.38
CA ALA A 137 8.23 5.51 -6.64
C ALA A 137 6.73 5.67 -6.37
N ARG A 138 5.86 5.31 -7.34
CA ARG A 138 4.41 5.32 -7.14
C ARG A 138 4.00 4.35 -6.03
N ALA A 139 4.46 3.10 -6.08
CA ALA A 139 4.17 2.10 -5.06
C ALA A 139 4.60 2.56 -3.65
N TYR A 140 5.78 3.17 -3.53
CA TYR A 140 6.30 3.71 -2.27
C TYR A 140 5.49 4.88 -1.74
N LEU A 141 5.06 5.81 -2.60
CA LEU A 141 4.23 6.95 -2.20
C LEU A 141 2.79 6.53 -1.86
N SER A 142 2.22 5.55 -2.58
CA SER A 142 0.93 4.94 -2.22
C SER A 142 0.99 4.29 -0.85
N ALA A 143 2.01 3.46 -0.58
CA ALA A 143 2.19 2.85 0.73
C ALA A 143 2.35 3.88 1.86
N ALA A 144 3.01 5.01 1.60
CA ALA A 144 3.09 6.11 2.56
C ALA A 144 1.70 6.70 2.89
N LEU A 145 0.82 6.89 1.89
CA LEU A 145 -0.55 7.34 2.13
C LEU A 145 -1.38 6.30 2.90
N THR A 146 -1.19 5.01 2.62
CA THR A 146 -1.80 3.93 3.41
C THR A 146 -1.36 4.00 4.88
N ASN A 147 -0.04 4.09 5.13
CA ASN A 147 0.54 4.19 6.47
C ASN A 147 -0.06 5.36 7.28
N LYS A 148 -0.27 6.50 6.63
CA LYS A 148 -0.98 7.65 7.21
C LYS A 148 -2.42 7.30 7.59
N ASN A 149 -3.18 6.68 6.69
CA ASN A 149 -4.58 6.34 6.92
C ASN A 149 -4.73 5.40 8.14
N THR A 150 -3.93 4.35 8.22
CA THR A 150 -3.96 3.41 9.35
C THR A 150 -3.58 4.08 10.68
N CYS A 151 -2.58 4.98 10.68
CA CYS A 151 -2.26 5.77 11.87
C CYS A 151 -3.41 6.68 12.29
N LEU A 152 -4.08 7.35 11.35
CA LEU A 152 -5.23 8.22 11.64
C LEU A 152 -6.42 7.43 12.21
N GLU A 153 -6.74 6.27 11.63
CA GLU A 153 -7.79 5.37 12.12
C GLU A 153 -7.54 4.91 13.56
N GLY A 154 -6.29 4.53 13.87
CA GLY A 154 -5.91 4.21 15.26
C GLY A 154 -6.13 5.40 16.20
N LEU A 155 -5.74 6.61 15.76
CA LEU A 155 -5.89 7.84 16.53
C LEU A 155 -7.35 8.28 16.70
N ASP A 156 -8.28 7.88 15.84
CA ASP A 156 -9.70 8.23 15.96
C ASP A 156 -10.28 7.77 17.30
N SER A 157 -9.89 6.57 17.74
CA SER A 157 -10.27 6.01 19.04
C SER A 157 -9.50 6.57 20.24
N ALA A 158 -8.35 7.22 20.01
CA ALA A 158 -7.51 7.80 21.05
C ALA A 158 -8.02 9.17 21.53
N SER A 159 -7.51 9.65 22.65
CA SER A 159 -7.85 10.96 23.23
C SER A 159 -6.63 11.67 23.82
N GLY A 160 -6.81 12.89 24.33
CA GLY A 160 -5.76 13.69 24.98
C GLY A 160 -5.31 14.92 24.17
N PRO A 161 -4.68 15.91 24.81
CA PRO A 161 -4.46 17.23 24.22
C PRO A 161 -3.44 17.25 23.07
N LEU A 162 -2.61 16.20 22.92
CA LEU A 162 -1.68 16.11 21.80
C LEU A 162 -2.35 15.59 20.52
N LYS A 163 -3.50 14.90 20.60
CA LYS A 163 -4.17 14.27 19.45
C LYS A 163 -4.45 15.28 18.33
N PRO A 164 -5.08 16.45 18.59
CA PRO A 164 -5.39 17.40 17.51
C PRO A 164 -4.12 17.94 16.82
N ILE A 165 -3.05 18.17 17.59
CA ILE A 165 -1.77 18.65 17.05
C ILE A 165 -1.14 17.58 16.16
N LEU A 166 -1.12 16.33 16.62
CA LEU A 166 -0.57 15.20 15.89
C LEU A 166 -1.36 14.93 14.60
N VAL A 167 -2.69 14.86 14.68
CA VAL A 167 -3.57 14.67 13.52
C VAL A 167 -3.35 15.78 12.49
N LYS A 168 -3.30 17.04 12.93
CA LYS A 168 -3.02 18.17 12.04
C LYS A 168 -1.64 18.05 11.38
N SER A 169 -0.61 17.66 12.13
CA SER A 169 0.75 17.49 11.62
C SER A 169 0.85 16.34 10.62
N LEU A 170 0.20 15.21 10.89
CA LEU A 170 0.05 14.09 9.96
C LEU A 170 -0.61 14.56 8.66
N ILE A 171 -1.81 15.13 8.74
CA ILE A 171 -2.54 15.60 7.55
C ILE A 171 -1.67 16.58 6.75
N SER A 172 -1.06 17.57 7.39
CA SER A 172 -0.22 18.57 6.71
C SER A 172 0.99 17.93 6.01
N THR A 173 1.68 17.00 6.68
CA THR A 173 2.85 16.30 6.12
C THR A 173 2.48 15.54 4.85
N TYR A 174 1.40 14.76 4.92
CA TYR A 174 1.01 13.87 3.84
C TYR A 174 0.32 14.56 2.66
N LYS A 175 -0.09 15.84 2.79
CA LYS A 175 -0.47 16.67 1.63
C LYS A 175 0.66 16.75 0.59
N HIS A 176 1.91 16.90 1.04
CA HIS A 176 3.08 16.94 0.16
C HIS A 176 3.34 15.58 -0.50
N VAL A 177 3.06 14.48 0.21
CA VAL A 177 3.15 13.12 -0.33
C VAL A 177 2.11 12.91 -1.44
N SER A 178 0.85 13.31 -1.20
CA SER A 178 -0.21 13.22 -2.21
C SER A 178 0.08 14.05 -3.45
N ASN A 179 0.57 15.29 -3.29
CA ASN A 179 0.99 16.10 -4.44
C ASN A 179 2.16 15.48 -5.20
N SER A 180 3.12 14.86 -4.50
CA SER A 180 4.21 14.14 -5.16
C SER A 180 3.70 12.94 -5.95
N LEU A 181 2.73 12.20 -5.41
CA LEU A 181 2.12 11.05 -6.06
C LEU A 181 1.34 11.45 -7.32
N SER A 182 0.58 12.54 -7.28
CA SER A 182 -0.22 13.02 -8.42
C SER A 182 0.64 13.54 -9.58
N MET A 183 1.86 14.02 -9.29
CA MET A 183 2.81 14.50 -10.29
C MET A 183 3.56 13.39 -11.01
N LEU A 184 3.54 12.14 -10.50
CA LEU A 184 4.13 11.02 -11.21
C LEU A 184 3.33 10.74 -12.50
N PRO A 185 3.99 10.43 -13.63
CA PRO A 185 3.27 10.05 -14.84
C PRO A 185 2.43 8.80 -14.58
N LYS A 186 1.17 8.80 -15.01
CA LYS A 186 0.36 7.59 -14.98
C LYS A 186 1.01 6.56 -15.90
N SER A 187 1.05 5.29 -15.49
CA SER A 187 1.51 4.23 -16.38
C SER A 187 0.53 4.19 -17.56
N GLY A 188 0.99 4.56 -18.76
CA GLY A 188 0.15 4.43 -19.95
C GLY A 188 -0.07 2.95 -20.22
N SER A 189 -1.30 2.57 -20.56
CA SER A 189 -1.61 1.28 -21.18
C SER A 189 -0.71 1.14 -22.41
N LYS A 190 0.41 0.43 -22.26
CA LYS A 190 1.19 0.01 -23.41
C LYS A 190 0.38 -1.13 -24.01
N LYS A 191 -0.10 -0.94 -25.23
CA LYS A 191 -0.67 -2.02 -26.06
C LYS A 191 0.19 -3.25 -25.87
N GLY A 192 -0.39 -4.34 -25.36
CA GLY A 192 0.30 -5.59 -25.08
C GLY A 192 1.20 -5.97 -26.25
N HIS A 193 2.49 -5.71 -26.10
CA HIS A 193 3.50 -6.23 -26.99
C HIS A 193 4.19 -7.31 -26.19
N ARG A 194 3.95 -8.56 -26.62
CA ARG A 194 4.62 -9.79 -26.19
C ARG A 194 6.13 -9.71 -26.47
N ASN A 195 6.82 -8.76 -25.88
CA ASN A 195 8.27 -8.76 -25.84
C ASN A 195 8.65 -9.59 -24.63
N ARG A 196 8.70 -10.92 -24.83
CA ARG A 196 9.40 -11.85 -23.94
C ARG A 196 10.78 -11.26 -23.68
N ARG A 197 10.98 -10.66 -22.51
CA ARG A 197 12.31 -10.25 -22.07
C ARG A 197 13.05 -11.50 -21.64
N LEU A 198 14.35 -11.52 -21.95
CA LEU A 198 15.24 -12.54 -21.43
C LEU A 198 15.18 -12.52 -19.89
N LEU A 199 14.86 -13.69 -19.33
CA LEU A 199 14.89 -14.04 -17.91
C LEU A 199 16.15 -13.45 -17.25
N GLY A 200 15.96 -12.48 -16.37
CA GLY A 200 17.03 -11.78 -15.71
C GLY A 200 16.67 -11.57 -14.25
N PHE A 201 17.46 -12.14 -13.36
CA PHE A 201 17.21 -11.97 -11.93
C PHE A 201 17.40 -10.50 -11.51
N PRO A 202 16.61 -10.02 -10.53
CA PRO A 202 16.68 -8.65 -10.05
C PRO A 202 18.08 -8.31 -9.56
N SER A 203 18.52 -7.07 -9.77
CA SER A 203 19.87 -6.63 -9.36
C SER A 203 20.09 -6.65 -7.84
N TRP A 204 19.01 -6.71 -7.07
CA TRP A 204 19.05 -6.83 -5.61
C TRP A 204 19.23 -8.27 -5.11
N LEU A 205 19.04 -9.29 -5.99
CA LEU A 205 19.20 -10.69 -5.63
C LEU A 205 20.60 -11.21 -6.00
N SER A 206 21.34 -11.74 -5.03
CA SER A 206 22.70 -12.26 -5.27
C SER A 206 22.71 -13.57 -6.08
N ARG A 207 23.87 -13.95 -6.64
CA ARG A 207 24.06 -15.26 -7.31
C ARG A 207 23.81 -16.45 -6.39
N LYS A 208 24.08 -16.29 -5.11
CA LYS A 208 23.95 -17.32 -4.08
C LYS A 208 22.48 -17.58 -3.74
N ALA A 209 21.72 -16.51 -3.52
CA ALA A 209 20.27 -16.56 -3.29
C ALA A 209 19.50 -17.25 -4.43
N ARG A 210 19.98 -17.14 -5.67
CA ARG A 210 19.39 -17.82 -6.84
C ARG A 210 19.56 -19.33 -6.81
N ARG A 211 20.72 -19.81 -6.37
CA ARG A 211 21.02 -21.24 -6.32
C ARG A 211 20.14 -21.96 -5.29
N ILE A 212 19.91 -21.28 -4.18
CA ILE A 212 19.10 -21.74 -3.05
C ILE A 212 17.62 -22.00 -3.45
N LEU A 213 17.07 -21.23 -4.40
CA LEU A 213 15.67 -21.36 -4.81
C LEU A 213 15.42 -22.43 -5.89
N HIS A 214 16.48 -22.93 -6.53
CA HIS A 214 16.41 -23.92 -7.61
C HIS A 214 16.73 -25.36 -7.17
N SER A 215 17.24 -25.58 -5.96
CA SER A 215 17.65 -26.91 -5.50
C SER A 215 16.47 -27.73 -4.99
N THR A 216 16.26 -28.90 -5.58
CA THR A 216 15.45 -29.99 -5.04
C THR A 216 16.22 -30.64 -3.88
N ASP A 217 15.82 -30.33 -2.65
CA ASP A 217 16.08 -30.96 -1.33
C ASP A 217 17.46 -31.50 -0.88
N ASP A 218 18.44 -31.81 -1.73
CA ASP A 218 19.58 -32.65 -1.31
C ASP A 218 21.00 -32.02 -1.38
N GLU A 219 21.14 -30.71 -1.61
CA GLU A 219 22.49 -30.07 -1.66
C GLU A 219 22.50 -28.68 -1.03
N TYR A 220 21.91 -28.57 0.17
CA TYR A 220 21.98 -27.33 0.96
C TYR A 220 23.17 -27.37 1.93
N ASP A 221 23.84 -26.24 2.13
CA ASP A 221 24.82 -26.10 3.21
C ASP A 221 24.08 -25.81 4.52
N PRO A 222 23.92 -26.78 5.44
CA PRO A 222 23.14 -26.63 6.66
C PRO A 222 23.64 -25.53 7.61
N THR A 223 24.81 -24.92 7.34
CA THR A 223 25.30 -23.76 8.11
C THR A 223 24.59 -22.44 7.80
N GLU A 224 23.72 -22.39 6.78
CA GLU A 224 23.09 -21.15 6.30
C GLU A 224 21.56 -21.09 6.49
N VAL A 225 20.90 -22.19 6.92
CA VAL A 225 19.45 -22.26 7.21
C VAL A 225 19.27 -22.14 8.72
N LEU A 226 18.31 -21.31 9.12
CA LEU A 226 17.86 -21.28 10.51
C LEU A 226 16.73 -22.31 10.65
N THR A 227 17.01 -23.44 11.29
CA THR A 227 15.97 -24.45 11.56
C THR A 227 15.25 -24.12 12.86
N VAL A 228 13.93 -24.07 12.80
CA VAL A 228 13.04 -23.89 13.95
C VAL A 228 12.27 -25.18 14.16
N ALA A 229 12.39 -25.79 15.34
CA ALA A 229 11.67 -27.01 15.67
C ALA A 229 11.14 -26.94 17.11
N ALA A 230 9.83 -27.14 17.29
CA ALA A 230 9.19 -27.05 18.59
C ALA A 230 9.66 -28.14 19.58
N ASP A 231 10.14 -29.27 19.06
CA ASP A 231 10.69 -30.40 19.82
C ASP A 231 12.15 -30.19 20.29
N GLY A 232 12.77 -29.07 19.93
CA GLY A 232 14.14 -28.73 20.30
C GLY A 232 15.23 -29.33 19.41
N THR A 233 14.87 -30.00 18.30
CA THR A 233 15.85 -30.57 17.35
C THR A 233 16.45 -29.54 16.38
N GLY A 234 15.87 -28.34 16.31
CA GLY A 234 16.32 -27.23 15.47
C GLY A 234 17.35 -26.33 16.14
N ASN A 235 17.80 -25.29 15.41
CA ASN A 235 18.66 -24.24 15.98
C ASN A 235 17.90 -23.34 16.96
N PHE A 236 16.59 -23.18 16.75
CA PHE A 236 15.69 -22.41 17.60
C PHE A 236 14.42 -23.20 17.90
N SER A 237 13.77 -22.89 19.02
CA SER A 237 12.44 -23.44 19.37
C SER A 237 11.30 -22.52 18.97
N THR A 238 11.59 -21.24 18.64
CA THR A 238 10.60 -20.25 18.22
C THR A 238 11.03 -19.57 16.92
N ILE A 239 10.06 -19.17 16.13
CA ILE A 239 10.26 -18.43 14.88
C ILE A 239 10.77 -17.03 15.21
N SER A 240 10.21 -16.38 16.24
CA SER A 240 10.64 -15.06 16.68
C SER A 240 12.12 -14.98 17.01
N ASP A 241 12.70 -16.01 17.63
CA ASP A 241 14.14 -16.00 17.95
C ASP A 241 15.02 -16.22 16.72
N ALA A 242 14.59 -17.06 15.76
CA ALA A 242 15.26 -17.19 14.48
C ALA A 242 15.25 -15.86 13.70
N ILE A 243 14.11 -15.16 13.68
CA ILE A 243 13.99 -13.83 13.05
C ILE A 243 14.89 -12.80 13.76
N LYS A 244 14.96 -12.80 15.09
CA LYS A 244 15.88 -11.92 15.84
C LYS A 244 17.34 -12.19 15.48
N PHE A 245 17.72 -13.46 15.32
CA PHE A 245 19.07 -13.87 14.98
C PHE A 245 19.46 -13.49 13.54
N ALA A 246 18.53 -13.55 12.58
CA ALA A 246 18.79 -13.24 11.18
C ALA A 246 19.48 -11.86 10.98
N PRO A 247 20.36 -11.70 9.98
CA PRO A 247 21.02 -10.41 9.73
C PRO A 247 20.01 -9.31 9.34
N ASN A 248 20.33 -8.08 9.74
CA ASN A 248 19.54 -6.91 9.34
C ASN A 248 19.95 -6.43 7.94
N ASN A 249 19.00 -5.97 7.14
CA ASN A 249 19.18 -5.38 5.81
C ASN A 249 20.00 -6.29 4.87
N SER A 250 19.79 -7.60 4.97
CA SER A 250 20.44 -8.59 4.10
C SER A 250 19.98 -8.41 2.65
N ASN A 251 20.91 -8.39 1.71
CA ASN A 251 20.63 -8.53 0.28
C ASN A 251 20.45 -10.01 -0.13
N ASP A 252 20.86 -10.93 0.74
CA ASP A 252 20.72 -12.37 0.55
C ASP A 252 19.43 -12.89 1.21
N ARG A 253 18.87 -13.95 0.62
CA ARG A 253 17.75 -14.71 1.19
C ARG A 253 18.18 -15.38 2.49
N ILE A 254 17.38 -15.21 3.54
CA ILE A 254 17.58 -15.90 4.82
C ILE A 254 16.44 -16.91 4.96
N ILE A 255 16.76 -18.19 4.85
CA ILE A 255 15.76 -19.26 5.00
C ILE A 255 15.62 -19.60 6.47
N VAL A 256 14.39 -19.52 6.95
CA VAL A 256 13.95 -20.06 8.22
C VAL A 256 13.10 -21.29 7.90
N ASN A 257 13.66 -22.48 8.09
CA ASN A 257 12.94 -23.74 7.93
C ASN A 257 12.17 -24.02 9.22
N VAL A 258 10.85 -24.05 9.14
CA VAL A 258 9.94 -24.22 10.27
C VAL A 258 9.39 -25.65 10.21
N ARG A 259 9.84 -26.50 11.11
CA ARG A 259 9.44 -27.90 11.16
C ARG A 259 7.94 -28.05 11.45
N GLU A 260 7.41 -29.25 11.22
CA GLU A 260 6.07 -29.59 11.68
C GLU A 260 5.87 -29.26 13.17
N GLY A 261 4.68 -28.77 13.52
CA GLY A 261 4.35 -28.34 14.88
C GLY A 261 3.42 -27.13 14.93
N ILE A 262 2.97 -26.84 16.14
CA ILE A 262 2.13 -25.69 16.46
C ILE A 262 2.98 -24.67 17.22
N TYR A 263 3.15 -23.50 16.63
CA TYR A 263 3.93 -22.38 17.16
C TYR A 263 2.97 -21.29 17.65
N GLU A 264 2.68 -21.31 18.95
CA GLU A 264 1.82 -20.31 19.62
C GLU A 264 2.60 -19.01 19.89
N GLU A 265 2.76 -18.18 18.87
CA GLU A 265 3.47 -16.91 18.96
C GLU A 265 2.95 -15.85 17.99
N ASN A 266 3.06 -14.58 18.38
CA ASN A 266 2.88 -13.46 17.45
C ASN A 266 4.24 -13.06 16.85
N VAL A 267 4.49 -13.42 15.60
CA VAL A 267 5.75 -13.19 14.89
C VAL A 267 5.75 -11.80 14.24
N GLU A 268 6.80 -11.01 14.49
CA GLU A 268 7.02 -9.72 13.82
C GLU A 268 8.31 -9.75 12.99
N ILE A 269 8.17 -9.49 11.69
CA ILE A 269 9.29 -9.33 10.74
C ILE A 269 9.40 -7.84 10.42
N PRO A 270 10.20 -7.08 11.18
CA PRO A 270 10.28 -5.63 11.02
C PRO A 270 10.94 -5.23 9.70
N SER A 271 10.80 -3.96 9.32
CA SER A 271 11.26 -3.44 8.01
C SER A 271 12.75 -3.59 7.73
N TYR A 272 13.58 -3.71 8.78
CA TYR A 272 15.02 -3.94 8.67
C TYR A 272 15.40 -5.43 8.58
N LYS A 273 14.44 -6.36 8.63
CA LYS A 273 14.66 -7.81 8.41
C LYS A 273 14.22 -8.17 6.99
N THR A 274 15.02 -7.80 6.01
CA THR A 274 14.73 -8.00 4.58
C THR A 274 15.02 -9.43 4.12
N ASN A 275 14.33 -9.89 3.07
CA ASN A 275 14.59 -11.14 2.37
C ASN A 275 14.46 -12.43 3.22
N ILE A 276 13.66 -12.38 4.29
CA ILE A 276 13.29 -13.57 5.07
C ILE A 276 12.40 -14.49 4.24
N VAL A 277 12.67 -15.79 4.32
CA VAL A 277 11.84 -16.86 3.76
C VAL A 277 11.40 -17.77 4.90
N LEU A 278 10.09 -17.91 5.12
CA LEU A 278 9.55 -18.96 5.98
C LEU A 278 9.18 -20.17 5.12
N LEU A 279 9.80 -21.31 5.39
CA LEU A 279 9.51 -22.56 4.69
C LEU A 279 9.00 -23.57 5.72
N GLY A 280 7.74 -23.99 5.61
CA GLY A 280 7.19 -25.04 6.46
C GLY A 280 7.40 -26.44 5.87
N ASP A 281 7.24 -27.47 6.70
CA ASP A 281 7.25 -28.88 6.25
C ASP A 281 5.94 -29.27 5.52
N GLY A 282 4.90 -28.43 5.62
CA GLY A 282 3.58 -28.62 5.00
C GLY A 282 2.54 -27.71 5.64
N SER A 283 1.62 -27.14 4.86
CA SER A 283 0.58 -26.25 5.41
C SER A 283 -0.39 -27.00 6.33
N ASP A 284 -0.52 -28.30 6.18
CA ASP A 284 -1.35 -29.19 7.01
C ASP A 284 -0.66 -29.63 8.32
N VAL A 285 0.63 -29.35 8.50
CA VAL A 285 1.41 -29.81 9.68
C VAL A 285 2.22 -28.71 10.38
N THR A 286 2.49 -27.58 9.72
CA THR A 286 3.21 -26.43 10.30
C THR A 286 2.25 -25.25 10.52
N PHE A 287 2.00 -24.90 11.78
CA PHE A 287 1.03 -23.87 12.17
C PHE A 287 1.69 -22.76 12.98
N ILE A 288 1.47 -21.50 12.60
CA ILE A 288 1.73 -20.33 13.44
C ILE A 288 0.38 -19.80 13.90
N THR A 289 0.10 -19.84 15.21
CA THR A 289 -1.20 -19.47 15.76
C THR A 289 -1.09 -18.38 16.83
N GLY A 290 -2.08 -17.49 16.85
CA GLY A 290 -2.23 -16.41 17.81
C GLY A 290 -3.71 -16.04 17.94
N ASN A 291 -4.06 -15.21 18.92
CA ASN A 291 -5.47 -14.90 19.22
C ASN A 291 -5.70 -13.44 19.62
N ARG A 292 -4.83 -12.52 19.19
CA ARG A 292 -5.02 -11.10 19.47
C ARG A 292 -6.21 -10.58 18.67
N SER A 293 -6.99 -9.69 19.27
CA SER A 293 -8.19 -9.14 18.66
C SER A 293 -8.45 -7.69 19.09
N VAL A 294 -9.28 -7.00 18.31
CA VAL A 294 -9.80 -5.67 18.68
C VAL A 294 -10.64 -5.73 19.95
N PHE A 295 -11.44 -6.78 20.13
CA PHE A 295 -12.24 -6.97 21.34
C PHE A 295 -11.36 -7.03 22.60
N ASP A 296 -10.20 -7.68 22.53
CA ASP A 296 -9.24 -7.77 23.64
C ASP A 296 -8.33 -6.53 23.76
N GLY A 297 -8.66 -5.45 23.04
CA GLY A 297 -8.04 -4.14 23.17
C GLY A 297 -6.81 -3.93 22.31
N TRP A 298 -6.50 -4.79 21.35
CA TRP A 298 -5.45 -4.53 20.35
C TRP A 298 -5.97 -3.64 19.22
N THR A 299 -5.08 -2.98 18.50
CA THR A 299 -5.44 -2.41 17.19
C THR A 299 -5.59 -3.53 16.16
N THR A 300 -6.41 -3.35 15.12
CA THR A 300 -6.45 -4.28 13.98
C THR A 300 -5.06 -4.49 13.38
N PHE A 301 -4.23 -3.45 13.33
CA PHE A 301 -2.86 -3.56 12.83
C PHE A 301 -1.96 -4.48 13.69
N ARG A 302 -2.15 -4.49 15.02
CA ARG A 302 -1.36 -5.32 15.95
C ARG A 302 -2.03 -6.61 16.39
N SER A 303 -3.23 -6.89 15.90
CA SER A 303 -3.89 -8.18 16.15
C SER A 303 -3.27 -9.32 15.32
N ALA A 304 -2.48 -8.99 14.29
CA ALA A 304 -1.78 -9.94 13.43
C ALA A 304 -1.02 -11.04 14.20
N THR A 305 -1.30 -12.30 13.89
CA THR A 305 -0.46 -13.44 14.29
C THR A 305 0.92 -13.33 13.66
N VAL A 306 0.99 -13.11 12.35
CA VAL A 306 2.25 -12.81 11.65
C VAL A 306 2.18 -11.42 11.03
N ALA A 307 3.14 -10.58 11.39
CA ALA A 307 3.25 -9.19 10.95
C ALA A 307 4.52 -8.98 10.11
N VAL A 308 4.35 -8.73 8.80
CA VAL A 308 5.47 -8.61 7.84
C VAL A 308 5.63 -7.17 7.36
N SER A 309 6.79 -6.59 7.65
CA SER A 309 7.21 -5.26 7.16
C SER A 309 8.54 -5.30 6.39
N GLY A 310 9.28 -6.41 6.45
CA GLY A 310 10.55 -6.61 5.74
C GLY A 310 10.34 -6.88 4.25
N GLU A 311 10.94 -6.04 3.40
CA GLU A 311 10.90 -6.17 1.93
C GLU A 311 11.41 -7.54 1.46
N GLY A 312 10.77 -8.08 0.43
CA GLY A 312 11.14 -9.36 -0.16
C GLY A 312 10.73 -10.56 0.69
N PHE A 313 9.75 -10.46 1.57
CA PHE A 313 9.32 -11.62 2.36
C PHE A 313 8.76 -12.75 1.48
N LEU A 314 9.10 -14.00 1.77
CA LEU A 314 8.46 -15.17 1.17
C LEU A 314 7.94 -16.13 2.25
N ALA A 315 6.81 -16.77 1.99
CA ALA A 315 6.36 -17.91 2.77
C ALA A 315 5.88 -19.05 1.88
N ARG A 316 6.10 -20.30 2.32
CA ARG A 316 5.64 -21.48 1.61
C ARG A 316 5.31 -22.62 2.57
N ASP A 317 4.28 -23.39 2.22
CA ASP A 317 3.91 -24.64 2.89
C ASP A 317 3.68 -24.46 4.40
N ILE A 318 2.94 -23.42 4.81
CA ILE A 318 2.68 -23.07 6.22
C ILE A 318 1.27 -22.54 6.44
N THR A 319 0.67 -22.84 7.59
CA THR A 319 -0.58 -22.24 8.05
C THR A 319 -0.31 -21.08 9.01
N ILE A 320 -0.98 -19.95 8.79
CA ILE A 320 -1.00 -18.79 9.67
C ILE A 320 -2.43 -18.55 10.13
N GLU A 321 -2.67 -18.67 11.43
CA GLU A 321 -4.02 -18.66 12.01
C GLU A 321 -4.18 -17.54 13.03
N ASN A 322 -5.36 -16.90 13.05
CA ASN A 322 -5.85 -16.21 14.23
C ASN A 322 -7.08 -16.92 14.83
N SER A 323 -6.87 -17.56 15.98
CA SER A 323 -7.85 -18.40 16.68
C SER A 323 -8.77 -17.64 17.64
N ALA A 324 -8.84 -16.30 17.55
CA ALA A 324 -9.68 -15.48 18.43
C ALA A 324 -11.18 -15.79 18.32
N GLY A 325 -11.66 -16.17 17.13
CA GLY A 325 -13.07 -16.45 16.88
C GLY A 325 -13.90 -15.22 16.45
N PRO A 326 -15.10 -15.44 15.89
CA PRO A 326 -15.91 -14.36 15.30
C PRO A 326 -16.48 -13.38 16.34
N GLU A 327 -16.66 -13.81 17.59
CA GLU A 327 -17.11 -12.98 18.71
C GLU A 327 -16.08 -11.93 19.14
N LYS A 328 -14.83 -12.09 18.71
CA LYS A 328 -13.72 -11.17 19.02
C LYS A 328 -13.55 -10.05 17.99
N HIS A 329 -14.44 -9.97 17.01
CA HIS A 329 -14.40 -8.99 15.93
C HIS A 329 -13.08 -9.06 15.16
N GLN A 330 -12.47 -7.92 14.80
CA GLN A 330 -11.27 -7.87 13.96
C GLN A 330 -10.09 -8.60 14.62
N ALA A 331 -9.59 -9.65 13.96
CA ALA A 331 -8.51 -10.50 14.46
C ALA A 331 -7.68 -11.01 13.27
N VAL A 332 -6.56 -10.34 13.00
CA VAL A 332 -5.75 -10.58 11.80
C VAL A 332 -4.88 -11.82 11.98
N ALA A 333 -4.88 -12.72 11.00
CA ALA A 333 -3.94 -13.83 10.94
C ALA A 333 -2.62 -13.37 10.33
N LEU A 334 -2.67 -12.78 9.14
CA LEU A 334 -1.50 -12.28 8.42
C LEU A 334 -1.67 -10.81 8.06
N ARG A 335 -0.68 -9.99 8.41
CA ARG A 335 -0.54 -8.63 7.88
C ARG A 335 0.74 -8.51 7.07
N VAL A 336 0.63 -7.95 5.87
CA VAL A 336 1.78 -7.64 5.01
C VAL A 336 1.76 -6.17 4.59
N ASN A 337 2.81 -5.43 4.97
CA ASN A 337 3.13 -4.09 4.50
C ASN A 337 4.59 -4.04 4.03
N ALA A 338 4.96 -5.01 3.21
CA ALA A 338 6.28 -5.17 2.62
C ALA A 338 6.15 -5.25 1.09
N ASP A 339 7.07 -4.59 0.38
CA ASP A 339 7.14 -4.71 -1.08
C ASP A 339 7.77 -6.04 -1.47
N PHE A 340 7.36 -6.56 -2.63
CA PHE A 340 7.84 -7.83 -3.18
C PHE A 340 7.61 -9.04 -2.25
N ALA A 341 6.50 -9.03 -1.52
CA ALA A 341 6.11 -10.16 -0.69
C ALA A 341 5.34 -11.21 -1.51
N ALA A 342 5.69 -12.49 -1.37
CA ALA A 342 4.93 -13.57 -2.02
C ALA A 342 4.70 -14.77 -1.12
N LEU A 343 3.54 -15.41 -1.26
CA LEU A 343 3.16 -16.61 -0.53
C LEU A 343 2.74 -17.71 -1.50
N TYR A 344 3.16 -18.95 -1.24
CA TYR A 344 2.85 -20.10 -2.10
C TYR A 344 2.46 -21.33 -1.29
N ARG A 345 1.25 -21.87 -1.51
CA ARG A 345 0.71 -23.01 -0.74
C ARG A 345 0.70 -22.76 0.76
N CYS A 346 0.22 -21.58 1.14
CA CYS A 346 -0.03 -21.25 2.53
C CYS A 346 -1.53 -21.28 2.81
N THR A 347 -1.88 -21.56 4.06
CA THR A 347 -3.25 -21.34 4.55
C THR A 347 -3.24 -20.10 5.43
N ILE A 348 -4.16 -19.17 5.19
CA ILE A 348 -4.39 -18.02 6.06
C ILE A 348 -5.80 -18.16 6.64
N ASP A 349 -5.86 -18.48 7.94
CA ASP A 349 -7.10 -18.87 8.61
C ASP A 349 -7.52 -17.85 9.69
N GLY A 350 -8.78 -17.44 9.65
CA GLY A 350 -9.38 -16.50 10.59
C GLY A 350 -10.89 -16.36 10.39
N TYR A 351 -11.44 -15.28 10.97
CA TYR A 351 -12.85 -14.89 10.83
C TYR A 351 -12.95 -13.49 10.23
N GLN A 352 -13.11 -12.46 11.07
CA GLN A 352 -13.16 -11.08 10.63
C GLN A 352 -11.74 -10.51 10.48
N ASP A 353 -11.47 -9.85 9.36
CA ASP A 353 -10.18 -9.22 9.05
C ASP A 353 -9.00 -10.23 8.96
N THR A 354 -9.19 -11.42 8.38
CA THR A 354 -8.16 -12.49 8.34
C THR A 354 -6.83 -12.05 7.69
N LEU A 355 -6.86 -11.53 6.46
CA LEU A 355 -5.68 -11.14 5.68
C LEU A 355 -5.65 -9.63 5.45
N TYR A 356 -4.74 -8.96 6.16
CA TYR A 356 -4.47 -7.54 5.97
C TYR A 356 -3.37 -7.37 4.91
N ALA A 357 -3.75 -7.36 3.64
CA ALA A 357 -2.93 -6.94 2.51
C ALA A 357 -2.74 -5.41 2.54
N HIS A 358 -1.97 -4.95 3.52
CA HIS A 358 -1.94 -3.56 3.96
C HIS A 358 -1.42 -2.61 2.88
N SER A 359 -0.18 -2.78 2.41
CA SER A 359 0.43 -1.88 1.43
C SER A 359 1.52 -2.56 0.59
N PHE A 360 2.02 -1.85 -0.43
CA PHE A 360 3.01 -2.30 -1.42
C PHE A 360 2.52 -3.43 -2.34
N ARG A 361 3.44 -4.01 -3.15
CA ARG A 361 3.12 -5.09 -4.09
C ARG A 361 3.22 -6.46 -3.43
N GLN A 362 2.21 -7.28 -3.65
CA GLN A 362 2.11 -8.61 -3.02
C GLN A 362 1.55 -9.65 -4.00
N PHE A 363 1.92 -10.92 -3.82
CA PHE A 363 1.46 -12.03 -4.63
C PHE A 363 1.13 -13.27 -3.80
N TYR A 364 -0.01 -13.90 -4.05
CA TYR A 364 -0.45 -15.11 -3.34
C TYR A 364 -0.83 -16.17 -4.37
N ARG A 365 -0.21 -17.35 -4.32
CA ARG A 365 -0.44 -18.42 -5.29
C ARG A 365 -0.82 -19.72 -4.59
N LYS A 366 -1.91 -20.36 -5.02
CA LYS A 366 -2.36 -21.65 -4.47
C LYS A 366 -2.50 -21.61 -2.95
N CYS A 367 -2.97 -20.50 -2.41
CA CYS A 367 -3.24 -20.36 -0.98
C CYS A 367 -4.72 -20.63 -0.69
N ASP A 368 -5.00 -21.11 0.51
CA ASP A 368 -6.35 -21.20 1.05
C ASP A 368 -6.56 -20.03 2.03
N ILE A 369 -7.61 -19.24 1.84
CA ILE A 369 -7.88 -18.04 2.65
C ILE A 369 -9.29 -18.15 3.22
N TYR A 370 -9.39 -18.23 4.54
CA TYR A 370 -10.65 -18.41 5.24
C TYR A 370 -11.10 -17.13 5.95
N GLY A 371 -12.41 -16.85 5.95
CA GLY A 371 -12.93 -15.80 6.81
C GLY A 371 -14.42 -15.51 6.68
N THR A 372 -14.87 -14.44 7.32
CA THR A 372 -16.29 -14.04 7.38
C THR A 372 -16.48 -12.63 6.84
N ILE A 373 -16.09 -11.61 7.60
CA ILE A 373 -16.28 -10.19 7.26
C ILE A 373 -14.94 -9.59 6.89
N ASP A 374 -14.88 -8.94 5.72
CA ASP A 374 -13.73 -8.17 5.24
C ASP A 374 -12.41 -8.96 5.31
N TYR A 375 -12.47 -10.26 5.05
CA TYR A 375 -11.36 -11.15 5.41
C TYR A 375 -10.16 -11.05 4.44
N ILE A 376 -10.29 -10.33 3.33
CA ILE A 376 -9.18 -9.83 2.50
C ILE A 376 -9.32 -8.31 2.40
N PHE A 377 -8.45 -7.56 3.06
CA PHE A 377 -8.61 -6.11 3.17
C PHE A 377 -7.27 -5.36 3.18
N GLY A 378 -7.36 -4.05 2.93
CA GLY A 378 -6.22 -3.15 2.89
C GLY A 378 -6.08 -2.42 1.56
N ASN A 379 -4.88 -1.89 1.31
CA ASN A 379 -4.59 -0.99 0.20
C ASN A 379 -3.26 -1.38 -0.50
N ALA A 380 -2.91 -2.66 -0.51
CA ALA A 380 -1.83 -3.19 -1.33
C ALA A 380 -2.20 -3.13 -2.83
N ALA A 381 -1.19 -3.29 -3.69
CA ALA A 381 -1.36 -3.78 -5.04
C ALA A 381 -1.14 -5.29 -5.00
N VAL A 382 -2.21 -6.07 -4.92
CA VAL A 382 -2.13 -7.51 -4.65
C VAL A 382 -2.83 -8.34 -5.72
N VAL A 383 -2.16 -9.42 -6.13
CA VAL A 383 -2.75 -10.45 -7.00
C VAL A 383 -2.82 -11.77 -6.24
N PHE A 384 -4.02 -12.34 -6.18
CA PHE A 384 -4.29 -13.71 -5.75
C PHE A 384 -4.48 -14.56 -7.00
N GLN A 385 -3.78 -15.69 -7.09
CA GLN A 385 -3.80 -16.54 -8.27
C GLN A 385 -3.96 -18.02 -7.91
N ALA A 386 -4.92 -18.71 -8.52
CA ALA A 386 -5.17 -20.13 -8.22
C ALA A 386 -5.40 -20.42 -6.72
N CYS A 387 -5.92 -19.45 -5.97
CA CYS A 387 -6.23 -19.58 -4.55
C CYS A 387 -7.67 -20.09 -4.34
N ASN A 388 -7.91 -20.75 -3.21
CA ASN A 388 -9.26 -20.97 -2.71
C ASN A 388 -9.60 -19.86 -1.71
N ILE A 389 -10.70 -19.16 -1.97
CA ILE A 389 -11.19 -18.04 -1.18
C ILE A 389 -12.48 -18.50 -0.50
N ILE A 390 -12.41 -18.82 0.78
CA ILE A 390 -13.37 -19.70 1.46
C ILE A 390 -14.10 -18.93 2.56
N SER A 391 -15.36 -18.59 2.30
CA SER A 391 -16.23 -17.93 3.27
C SER A 391 -16.77 -18.94 4.29
N ARG A 392 -16.75 -18.56 5.57
CA ARG A 392 -17.21 -19.39 6.70
C ARG A 392 -18.53 -18.87 7.27
N MET A 393 -19.18 -19.66 8.11
CA MET A 393 -20.37 -19.23 8.84
C MET A 393 -20.03 -18.06 9.78
N PRO A 394 -20.68 -16.88 9.64
CA PRO A 394 -20.46 -15.75 10.54
C PRO A 394 -21.35 -15.88 11.80
N MET A 395 -21.29 -14.89 12.70
CA MET A 395 -22.22 -14.86 13.83
C MET A 395 -23.66 -14.69 13.35
N ARG A 396 -24.62 -15.15 14.16
CA ARG A 396 -26.05 -14.98 13.87
C ARG A 396 -26.39 -13.51 13.58
N GLY A 397 -27.03 -13.26 12.44
CA GLY A 397 -27.46 -11.92 12.01
C GLY A 397 -26.39 -11.13 11.26
N GLN A 398 -25.18 -11.68 11.10
CA GLN A 398 -24.16 -11.13 10.21
C GLN A 398 -24.28 -11.71 8.78
N PHE A 399 -23.37 -11.27 7.93
CA PHE A 399 -23.19 -11.66 6.54
C PHE A 399 -21.70 -11.90 6.30
N THR A 400 -21.34 -12.46 5.15
CA THR A 400 -19.93 -12.57 4.75
C THR A 400 -19.58 -11.57 3.66
N VAL A 401 -18.36 -11.05 3.68
CA VAL A 401 -17.78 -10.22 2.62
C VAL A 401 -16.33 -10.58 2.44
N ILE A 402 -15.95 -10.86 1.19
CA ILE A 402 -14.59 -11.25 0.86
C ILE A 402 -13.65 -10.05 0.94
N ALA A 403 -13.88 -9.04 0.10
CA ALA A 403 -12.93 -7.94 -0.08
C ALA A 403 -13.40 -6.60 0.55
N ALA A 404 -12.50 -5.94 1.28
CA ALA A 404 -12.68 -4.55 1.73
C ALA A 404 -11.46 -3.70 1.38
N GLN A 405 -11.41 -3.22 0.13
CA GLN A 405 -10.25 -2.50 -0.39
C GLN A 405 -10.32 -1.01 -0.03
N SER A 406 -9.19 -0.43 0.40
CA SER A 406 -9.11 0.92 0.97
C SER A 406 -8.22 1.91 0.21
N ARG A 407 -8.30 1.91 -1.12
CA ARG A 407 -7.74 2.98 -1.93
C ARG A 407 -8.50 4.28 -1.69
N ASP A 408 -7.75 5.32 -1.35
CA ASP A 408 -8.27 6.61 -0.86
C ASP A 408 -8.10 7.72 -1.91
N SER A 409 -7.21 7.52 -2.89
CA SER A 409 -6.91 8.46 -3.96
C SER A 409 -6.85 7.79 -5.34
N PRO A 410 -7.29 8.48 -6.40
CA PRO A 410 -7.20 7.96 -7.76
C PRO A 410 -5.75 7.89 -8.28
N ASP A 411 -4.79 8.54 -7.62
CA ASP A 411 -3.39 8.53 -8.01
C ASP A 411 -2.60 7.35 -7.44
N GLU A 412 -3.17 6.61 -6.47
CA GLU A 412 -2.59 5.37 -5.99
C GLU A 412 -2.67 4.27 -7.06
N ASN A 413 -1.71 3.35 -7.12
CA ASN A 413 -1.74 2.19 -8.02
C ASN A 413 -2.02 0.89 -7.24
N THR A 414 -3.06 0.91 -6.42
CA THR A 414 -3.40 -0.14 -5.48
C THR A 414 -4.77 -0.73 -5.80
N GLY A 415 -5.05 -1.93 -5.26
CA GLY A 415 -6.23 -2.72 -5.60
C GLY A 415 -6.04 -4.20 -5.29
N ILE A 416 -7.15 -4.93 -5.24
CA ILE A 416 -7.18 -6.39 -5.05
C ILE A 416 -7.56 -7.03 -6.39
N SER A 417 -6.70 -7.88 -6.93
CA SER A 417 -6.97 -8.69 -8.12
C SER A 417 -7.06 -10.17 -7.73
N ILE A 418 -8.20 -10.80 -7.99
CA ILE A 418 -8.47 -12.21 -7.72
C ILE A 418 -8.59 -12.90 -9.07
N GLN A 419 -7.54 -13.62 -9.47
CA GLN A 419 -7.38 -14.18 -10.81
C GLN A 419 -7.33 -15.71 -10.78
N ASN A 420 -8.16 -16.38 -11.58
CA ASN A 420 -8.19 -17.84 -11.66
C ASN A 420 -8.32 -18.50 -10.27
N CYS A 421 -9.14 -17.93 -9.38
CA CYS A 421 -9.36 -18.43 -8.03
C CYS A 421 -10.70 -19.17 -7.94
N SER A 422 -10.91 -19.90 -6.84
CA SER A 422 -12.19 -20.51 -6.50
C SER A 422 -12.80 -19.78 -5.31
N VAL A 423 -13.95 -19.15 -5.51
CA VAL A 423 -14.74 -18.53 -4.43
C VAL A 423 -15.75 -19.56 -3.92
N LEU A 424 -15.52 -20.03 -2.69
CA LEU A 424 -16.19 -21.18 -2.09
C LEU A 424 -16.76 -20.81 -0.71
N ALA A 425 -17.65 -21.67 -0.21
CA ALA A 425 -18.17 -21.61 1.15
C ALA A 425 -17.82 -22.89 1.91
N THR A 426 -17.68 -22.80 3.23
CA THR A 426 -17.73 -24.01 4.07
C THR A 426 -19.11 -24.67 3.97
N ASP A 427 -19.18 -25.99 4.17
CA ASP A 427 -20.45 -26.74 4.11
C ASP A 427 -21.55 -26.13 5.00
N GLU A 428 -21.17 -25.64 6.19
CA GLU A 428 -22.09 -24.97 7.11
C GLU A 428 -22.66 -23.67 6.52
N LEU A 429 -21.84 -22.82 5.92
CA LEU A 429 -22.32 -21.59 5.28
C LEU A 429 -23.15 -21.93 4.04
N TYR A 430 -22.71 -22.88 3.23
CA TYR A 430 -23.40 -23.29 2.01
C TYR A 430 -24.82 -23.80 2.33
N GLY A 431 -24.96 -24.66 3.34
CA GLY A 431 -26.25 -25.15 3.82
C GLY A 431 -27.18 -24.07 4.39
N ASN A 432 -26.65 -22.88 4.72
CA ASN A 432 -27.39 -21.75 5.28
C ASN A 432 -27.42 -20.52 4.36
N SER A 433 -27.00 -20.64 3.09
CA SER A 433 -26.87 -19.55 2.11
C SER A 433 -28.19 -18.82 1.81
N SER A 434 -29.33 -19.48 2.03
CA SER A 434 -30.66 -18.85 1.94
C SER A 434 -30.93 -17.80 3.03
N SER A 435 -30.23 -17.92 4.16
CA SER A 435 -30.41 -17.06 5.35
C SER A 435 -29.23 -16.12 5.61
N VAL A 436 -28.03 -16.49 5.15
CA VAL A 436 -26.80 -15.71 5.32
C VAL A 436 -26.37 -15.16 3.96
N LYS A 437 -26.40 -13.84 3.82
CA LYS A 437 -25.91 -13.17 2.61
C LYS A 437 -24.39 -13.18 2.56
N SER A 438 -23.85 -13.33 1.35
CA SER A 438 -22.42 -13.34 1.09
C SER A 438 -22.09 -12.48 -0.12
N TYR A 439 -21.04 -11.65 -0.04
CA TYR A 439 -20.71 -10.66 -1.08
C TYR A 439 -19.23 -10.73 -1.47
N LEU A 440 -18.93 -10.41 -2.73
CA LEU A 440 -17.59 -10.31 -3.28
C LEU A 440 -16.76 -9.18 -2.67
N GLY A 441 -17.40 -8.09 -2.25
CA GLY A 441 -16.71 -6.99 -1.59
C GLY A 441 -17.58 -5.79 -1.21
N ARG A 442 -16.97 -4.84 -0.49
CA ARG A 442 -17.57 -3.54 -0.11
C ARG A 442 -16.53 -2.42 0.04
N PRO A 443 -16.84 -1.17 -0.35
CA PRO A 443 -15.83 -0.14 -0.55
C PRO A 443 -15.41 0.53 0.77
N TRP A 444 -14.34 0.03 1.41
CA TRP A 444 -13.85 0.63 2.66
C TRP A 444 -13.45 2.10 2.49
N ARG A 445 -12.96 2.49 1.30
CA ARG A 445 -12.66 3.88 0.94
C ARG A 445 -13.16 4.25 -0.46
N LEU A 446 -13.12 5.56 -0.77
CA LEU A 446 -13.81 6.17 -1.92
C LEU A 446 -13.44 5.54 -3.28
N TYR A 447 -12.16 5.23 -3.48
CA TYR A 447 -11.64 4.71 -4.75
C TYR A 447 -11.40 3.19 -4.69
N SER A 448 -12.17 2.49 -3.85
CA SER A 448 -12.02 1.05 -3.63
C SER A 448 -11.93 0.31 -4.96
N THR A 449 -10.87 -0.49 -5.13
CA THR A 449 -10.59 -1.17 -6.40
C THR A 449 -10.42 -2.66 -6.17
N THR A 450 -11.36 -3.47 -6.66
CA THR A 450 -11.34 -4.93 -6.54
C THR A 450 -11.82 -5.56 -7.83
N VAL A 451 -11.11 -6.56 -8.35
CA VAL A 451 -11.51 -7.28 -9.56
C VAL A 451 -11.46 -8.80 -9.37
N TYR A 452 -12.40 -9.49 -10.02
CA TYR A 452 -12.43 -10.95 -10.14
C TYR A 452 -12.30 -11.33 -11.62
N LEU A 453 -11.23 -12.05 -11.94
CA LEU A 453 -10.86 -12.40 -13.31
C LEU A 453 -10.79 -13.93 -13.42
N GLU A 454 -11.46 -14.51 -14.42
CA GLU A 454 -11.37 -15.94 -14.77
C GLU A 454 -11.57 -16.89 -13.58
N SER A 455 -12.37 -16.47 -12.60
CA SER A 455 -12.52 -17.19 -11.34
C SER A 455 -13.82 -17.99 -11.29
N TYR A 456 -13.78 -19.13 -10.61
CA TYR A 456 -14.98 -19.87 -10.24
C TYR A 456 -15.68 -19.15 -9.09
N ILE A 457 -16.98 -18.86 -9.26
CA ILE A 457 -17.82 -18.25 -8.22
C ILE A 457 -19.01 -19.17 -7.95
N ASP A 458 -19.10 -19.67 -6.73
CA ASP A 458 -20.19 -20.55 -6.29
C ASP A 458 -21.46 -19.76 -5.93
N ASP A 459 -22.61 -20.44 -5.88
CA ASP A 459 -23.94 -19.79 -5.83
C ASP A 459 -24.39 -19.28 -4.46
N PHE A 460 -23.56 -19.44 -3.41
CA PHE A 460 -23.79 -18.82 -2.11
C PHE A 460 -23.59 -17.28 -2.13
N ILE A 461 -22.93 -16.75 -3.17
CA ILE A 461 -22.77 -15.31 -3.37
C ILE A 461 -24.11 -14.70 -3.79
N ASP A 462 -24.53 -13.64 -3.10
CA ASP A 462 -25.76 -12.94 -3.40
C ASP A 462 -25.75 -12.41 -4.85
N PRO A 463 -26.86 -12.50 -5.62
CA PRO A 463 -26.89 -12.06 -7.02
C PRO A 463 -26.49 -10.59 -7.24
N THR A 464 -26.66 -9.72 -6.23
CA THR A 464 -26.17 -8.34 -6.27
C THR A 464 -24.64 -8.24 -6.35
N GLY A 465 -23.93 -9.28 -5.91
CA GLY A 465 -22.48 -9.46 -5.93
C GLY A 465 -21.74 -8.60 -4.90
N TRP A 466 -22.11 -7.34 -4.77
CA TRP A 466 -21.38 -6.33 -4.01
C TRP A 466 -22.31 -5.62 -3.01
N THR A 467 -21.77 -5.22 -1.86
CA THR A 467 -22.56 -4.51 -0.83
C THR A 467 -21.97 -3.17 -0.45
N LYS A 468 -22.81 -2.25 0.03
CA LYS A 468 -22.41 -0.88 0.39
C LYS A 468 -21.59 -0.91 1.67
N TRP A 469 -20.64 0.02 1.80
CA TRP A 469 -19.96 0.27 3.08
C TRP A 469 -20.86 1.08 4.02
N SER A 470 -21.21 2.30 3.59
CA SER A 470 -22.11 3.21 4.30
C SER A 470 -22.71 4.22 3.33
N GLY A 471 -24.04 4.20 3.18
CA GLY A 471 -24.74 5.05 2.20
C GLY A 471 -24.21 4.86 0.78
N ASP A 472 -24.24 5.92 -0.03
CA ASP A 472 -23.79 5.90 -1.43
C ASP A 472 -22.33 6.39 -1.60
N GLN A 473 -21.57 6.44 -0.50
CA GLN A 473 -20.18 6.90 -0.53
C GLN A 473 -19.32 5.97 -1.39
N GLY A 474 -18.61 6.54 -2.37
CA GLY A 474 -17.66 5.83 -3.23
C GLY A 474 -18.29 5.07 -4.39
N LEU A 475 -19.63 4.95 -4.49
CA LEU A 475 -20.28 4.13 -5.51
C LEU A 475 -20.05 4.63 -6.95
N ASP A 476 -19.72 5.91 -7.11
CA ASP A 476 -19.41 6.60 -8.35
C ASP A 476 -17.91 6.62 -8.70
N THR A 477 -17.05 6.30 -7.74
CA THR A 477 -15.59 6.49 -7.80
C THR A 477 -14.80 5.20 -7.58
N LEU A 478 -15.41 4.17 -6.99
CA LEU A 478 -14.87 2.82 -6.89
C LEU A 478 -14.71 2.18 -8.28
N TYR A 479 -13.91 1.11 -8.35
CA TYR A 479 -13.77 0.28 -9.53
C TYR A 479 -13.90 -1.20 -9.15
N TYR A 480 -15.11 -1.74 -9.32
CA TYR A 480 -15.42 -3.14 -9.07
C TYR A 480 -15.66 -3.87 -10.38
N GLY A 481 -14.77 -4.81 -10.69
CA GLY A 481 -14.69 -5.43 -12.00
C GLY A 481 -14.89 -6.95 -11.97
N GLU A 482 -15.65 -7.46 -12.93
CA GLU A 482 -15.77 -8.90 -13.20
C GLU A 482 -15.39 -9.19 -14.66
N TYR A 483 -14.50 -10.16 -14.89
CA TYR A 483 -14.05 -10.58 -16.23
C TYR A 483 -14.06 -12.10 -16.35
N ASN A 484 -14.83 -12.64 -17.30
CA ASN A 484 -14.80 -14.06 -17.69
C ASN A 484 -14.89 -15.05 -16.51
N ASN A 485 -15.62 -14.70 -15.45
CA ASN A 485 -15.87 -15.58 -14.31
C ASN A 485 -16.89 -16.66 -14.70
N TYR A 486 -16.78 -17.84 -14.08
CA TYR A 486 -17.63 -18.99 -14.34
C TYR A 486 -18.15 -19.60 -13.02
N GLY A 487 -19.06 -20.56 -13.12
CA GLY A 487 -19.73 -21.13 -11.95
C GLY A 487 -21.12 -20.53 -11.71
N PRO A 488 -21.91 -21.12 -10.81
CA PRO A 488 -23.32 -20.78 -10.67
C PRO A 488 -23.57 -19.40 -10.03
N GLY A 489 -22.61 -18.84 -9.30
CA GLY A 489 -22.66 -17.47 -8.75
C GLY A 489 -22.11 -16.37 -9.65
N SER A 490 -21.61 -16.70 -10.85
CA SER A 490 -20.92 -15.73 -11.73
C SER A 490 -21.85 -14.89 -12.62
N GLY A 491 -23.17 -15.15 -12.61
CA GLY A 491 -24.13 -14.41 -13.43
C GLY A 491 -24.22 -12.92 -13.08
N THR A 492 -24.13 -12.04 -14.08
CA THR A 492 -24.04 -10.58 -13.87
C THR A 492 -25.36 -9.82 -14.03
N ASP A 493 -26.45 -10.46 -14.48
CA ASP A 493 -27.71 -9.80 -14.84
C ASP A 493 -28.40 -9.07 -13.68
N ASN A 494 -28.14 -9.50 -12.43
CA ASN A 494 -28.75 -8.96 -11.21
C ASN A 494 -27.76 -8.21 -10.31
N ARG A 495 -26.58 -7.89 -10.84
CA ARG A 495 -25.56 -7.14 -10.10
C ARG A 495 -26.03 -5.72 -9.81
N VAL A 496 -25.38 -5.10 -8.84
CA VAL A 496 -25.60 -3.68 -8.49
C VAL A 496 -25.48 -2.75 -9.71
N THR A 497 -26.23 -1.66 -9.72
CA THR A 497 -26.27 -0.66 -10.81
C THR A 497 -25.35 0.55 -10.55
N TRP A 498 -24.30 0.37 -9.74
CA TRP A 498 -23.42 1.46 -9.34
C TRP A 498 -22.54 1.91 -10.52
N PRO A 499 -22.27 3.23 -10.70
CA PRO A 499 -21.41 3.70 -11.79
C PRO A 499 -20.00 3.11 -11.77
N GLY A 500 -19.46 2.79 -10.58
CA GLY A 500 -18.15 2.15 -10.42
C GLY A 500 -18.15 0.62 -10.60
N TYR A 501 -19.29 -0.02 -10.85
CA TYR A 501 -19.34 -1.44 -11.18
C TYR A 501 -19.18 -1.65 -12.69
N HIS A 502 -18.35 -2.63 -13.07
CA HIS A 502 -17.96 -2.86 -14.45
C HIS A 502 -17.92 -4.36 -14.80
N ILE A 503 -18.64 -4.73 -15.86
CA ILE A 503 -18.32 -5.93 -16.62
C ILE A 503 -17.15 -5.54 -17.54
N MET A 504 -16.00 -6.17 -17.34
CA MET A 504 -14.75 -5.72 -17.94
C MET A 504 -14.55 -6.28 -19.35
N ASP A 505 -13.85 -5.53 -20.19
CA ASP A 505 -13.26 -6.05 -21.43
C ASP A 505 -11.84 -6.58 -21.19
N TYR A 506 -11.24 -7.19 -22.22
CA TYR A 506 -9.90 -7.76 -22.15
C TYR A 506 -8.84 -6.72 -21.75
N ASP A 507 -8.86 -5.54 -22.38
CA ASP A 507 -7.83 -4.51 -22.15
C ASP A 507 -7.90 -3.94 -20.73
N SER A 508 -9.11 -3.77 -20.19
CA SER A 508 -9.31 -3.37 -18.80
C SER A 508 -8.85 -4.45 -17.84
N ALA A 509 -9.20 -5.71 -18.09
CA ALA A 509 -8.82 -6.86 -17.26
C ALA A 509 -7.31 -7.10 -17.26
N TYR A 510 -6.64 -6.92 -18.40
CA TYR A 510 -5.20 -7.12 -18.55
C TYR A 510 -4.39 -6.19 -17.63
N ASN A 511 -4.89 -4.99 -17.31
CA ASN A 511 -4.22 -4.06 -16.39
C ASN A 511 -4.14 -4.57 -14.94
N PHE A 512 -4.92 -5.59 -14.58
CA PHE A 512 -4.96 -6.21 -13.26
C PHE A 512 -4.22 -7.56 -13.19
N THR A 513 -3.49 -7.91 -14.25
CA THR A 513 -2.66 -9.11 -14.31
C THR A 513 -1.34 -8.95 -13.54
N VAL A 514 -0.64 -10.06 -13.33
CA VAL A 514 0.68 -10.06 -12.66
C VAL A 514 1.67 -9.13 -13.37
N SER A 515 1.71 -9.16 -14.71
CA SER A 515 2.65 -8.37 -15.50
C SER A 515 2.42 -6.87 -15.39
N GLU A 516 1.17 -6.41 -15.49
CA GLU A 516 0.89 -4.97 -15.51
C GLU A 516 0.69 -4.39 -14.12
N PHE A 517 -0.03 -5.11 -13.25
CA PHE A 517 -0.49 -4.55 -11.98
C PHE A 517 0.62 -4.49 -10.93
N ILE A 518 1.41 -5.57 -10.83
CA ILE A 518 2.47 -5.72 -9.83
C ILE A 518 3.86 -5.88 -10.45
N THR A 519 3.98 -5.72 -11.77
CA THR A 519 5.26 -5.85 -12.51
C THR A 519 5.98 -7.16 -12.19
N GLY A 520 5.24 -8.26 -12.18
CA GLY A 520 5.66 -9.53 -11.58
C GLY A 520 6.99 -10.06 -12.09
N GLU A 521 7.24 -10.01 -13.39
CA GLU A 521 8.48 -10.50 -14.01
C GLU A 521 9.73 -9.77 -13.48
N ALA A 522 9.57 -8.55 -12.95
CA ALA A 522 10.68 -7.82 -12.36
C ALA A 522 11.15 -8.39 -11.01
N TRP A 523 10.41 -9.30 -10.38
CA TRP A 523 10.73 -9.81 -9.04
C TRP A 523 10.27 -11.24 -8.74
N LEU A 524 9.15 -11.72 -9.28
CA LEU A 524 8.60 -13.07 -9.04
C LEU A 524 9.45 -14.18 -9.65
N ASP A 525 10.09 -13.97 -10.80
CA ASP A 525 11.08 -14.90 -11.37
C ASP A 525 12.15 -15.32 -10.35
N SER A 526 12.46 -14.40 -9.43
CA SER A 526 13.49 -14.55 -8.41
C SER A 526 13.02 -15.26 -7.14
N THR A 527 11.78 -15.71 -7.11
CA THR A 527 11.15 -16.43 -5.98
C THR A 527 11.04 -17.93 -6.23
N SER A 528 11.15 -18.35 -7.50
CA SER A 528 10.86 -19.71 -7.97
C SER A 528 9.42 -20.19 -7.71
N PHE A 529 8.52 -19.29 -7.27
CA PHE A 529 7.09 -19.58 -7.19
C PHE A 529 6.47 -19.51 -8.59
N PRO A 530 5.58 -20.46 -8.96
CA PRO A 530 4.91 -20.42 -10.25
C PRO A 530 3.91 -19.27 -10.30
N TYR A 531 3.84 -18.56 -11.42
CA TYR A 531 2.83 -17.54 -11.66
C TYR A 531 2.48 -17.49 -13.15
N ASP A 532 1.26 -17.07 -13.44
CA ASP A 532 0.81 -16.77 -14.79
C ASP A 532 0.89 -15.25 -15.00
N GLU A 533 1.57 -14.81 -16.07
CA GLU A 533 1.84 -13.39 -16.35
C GLU A 533 0.56 -12.57 -16.61
N GLY A 534 -0.37 -13.17 -17.36
CA GLY A 534 -1.58 -12.55 -17.89
C GLY A 534 -2.83 -13.40 -17.68
N ILE A 535 -3.92 -12.97 -18.32
CA ILE A 535 -5.16 -13.71 -18.56
C ILE A 535 -5.13 -14.35 -19.95
#